data_AF-A0A531A100-F1
#
_entry.id   AF-A0A531A100-F1
#
_cell.length_a   1.000
_cell.length_b   1.000
_cell.length_c   1.000
_cell.angle_alpha   90.00
_cell.angle_beta   90.00
_cell.angle_gamma   90.00
#
_symmetry.space_group_name_H-M   'P 1'
#
loop_
_entity.id
_entity.type
_entity.pdbx_description
1 polymer ?
#
loop_
_entity_poly.entity_id
_entity_poly.type
_entity_poly.pdbx_seq_one_letter_code
_entity_poly.pdbx_strand_id
1 'polypeptide(L)'
;MLNLSHARNRMVEVHLSRRGIHDREVLEAMREVPREAFVAPGFEEFAYEDGPLPIAEGQTISQPYIVALMIEMAEIGTGDHVLEVGTGSGYAAAVMSRIVERVYTIERHAGLAETARRRFQELGYDNIEVRTGDGTKGWPDAAPFDA
;
A
#
# COMPACT_ATOMS: atom_id res chain seq x y z
N MET A 1 -14.46 19.61 -10.40
CA MET A 1 -14.13 18.80 -9.21
C MET A 1 -13.59 17.47 -9.72
N LEU A 2 -12.39 17.06 -9.32
CA LEU A 2 -11.79 15.79 -9.74
C LEU A 2 -12.68 14.63 -9.28
N ASN A 3 -13.06 13.74 -10.19
CA ASN A 3 -13.74 12.49 -9.84
C ASN A 3 -12.68 11.43 -9.55
N LEU A 4 -12.25 11.37 -8.29
CA LEU A 4 -11.16 10.50 -7.84
C LEU A 4 -11.51 9.02 -8.00
N SER A 5 -12.76 8.63 -7.74
CA SER A 5 -13.22 7.26 -8.00
C SER A 5 -13.13 6.86 -9.47
N HIS A 6 -13.45 7.76 -10.40
CA HIS A 6 -13.27 7.52 -11.83
C HIS A 6 -11.78 7.44 -12.20
N ALA A 7 -10.95 8.35 -11.69
CA ALA A 7 -9.50 8.34 -11.93
C ALA A 7 -8.86 7.03 -11.44
N ARG A 8 -9.24 6.54 -10.26
CA ARG A 8 -8.83 5.24 -9.71
C ARG A 8 -9.18 4.07 -10.60
N ASN A 9 -10.44 3.99 -11.03
CA ASN A 9 -10.89 2.91 -11.91
C ASN A 9 -10.14 2.93 -13.24
N ARG A 10 -9.91 4.14 -13.80
CA ARG A 10 -9.11 4.32 -15.00
C ARG A 10 -7.65 3.89 -14.78
N MET A 11 -7.05 4.20 -13.63
CA MET A 11 -5.69 3.75 -13.30
C MET A 11 -5.62 2.22 -13.28
N VAL A 12 -6.57 1.55 -12.62
CA VAL A 12 -6.61 0.08 -12.58
C VAL A 12 -6.77 -0.53 -13.97
N GLU A 13 -7.65 0.04 -14.80
CA GLU A 13 -7.84 -0.45 -16.17
C GLU A 13 -6.60 -0.20 -17.06
N VAL A 14 -6.14 1.04 -17.12
CA VAL A 14 -5.14 1.49 -18.11
C VAL A 14 -3.72 1.15 -17.68
N HIS A 15 -3.38 1.36 -16.41
CA HIS A 15 -2.01 1.26 -15.91
C HIS A 15 -1.68 -0.10 -15.31
N LEU A 16 -2.69 -0.89 -14.89
CA LEU A 16 -2.49 -2.22 -14.32
C LEU A 16 -2.95 -3.33 -15.27
N SER A 17 -4.26 -3.45 -15.49
CA SER A 17 -4.85 -4.61 -16.18
C SER A 17 -4.38 -4.74 -17.63
N ARG A 18 -4.40 -3.65 -18.39
CA ARG A 18 -3.89 -3.64 -19.79
C ARG A 18 -2.38 -3.88 -19.90
N ARG A 19 -1.66 -3.85 -18.78
CA ARG A 19 -0.21 -4.02 -18.69
C ARG A 19 0.20 -5.33 -18.03
N GLY A 20 -0.72 -6.28 -17.91
CA GLY A 20 -0.41 -7.66 -17.55
C GLY A 20 -0.68 -8.04 -16.10
N ILE A 21 -1.23 -7.14 -15.28
CA ILE A 21 -1.76 -7.53 -13.95
C ILE A 21 -3.10 -8.24 -14.17
N HIS A 22 -3.18 -9.49 -13.76
CA HIS A 22 -4.31 -10.38 -14.01
C HIS A 22 -4.97 -10.89 -12.74
N ASP A 23 -4.31 -10.81 -11.60
CA ASP A 23 -4.87 -11.19 -10.31
C ASP A 23 -6.09 -10.33 -9.97
N ARG A 24 -7.22 -11.00 -9.77
CA ARG A 24 -8.50 -10.34 -9.53
C ARG A 24 -8.52 -9.65 -8.16
N GLU A 25 -7.98 -10.29 -7.13
CA GLU A 25 -7.97 -9.76 -5.76
C GLU A 25 -7.08 -8.52 -5.68
N VAL A 26 -5.92 -8.53 -6.35
CA VAL A 26 -5.05 -7.35 -6.48
C VAL A 26 -5.78 -6.21 -7.19
N LEU A 27 -6.41 -6.46 -8.33
CA LEU A 27 -7.13 -5.42 -9.07
C LEU A 27 -8.33 -4.87 -8.29
N GLU A 28 -9.02 -5.69 -7.50
CA GLU A 28 -10.11 -5.25 -6.63
C GLU A 28 -9.59 -4.41 -5.46
N ALA A 29 -8.54 -4.84 -4.77
CA ALA A 29 -7.89 -4.08 -3.72
C ALA A 29 -7.40 -2.70 -4.21
N MET A 30 -6.80 -2.64 -5.39
CA MET A 30 -6.35 -1.38 -6.01
C MET A 30 -7.51 -0.44 -6.37
N ARG A 31 -8.73 -0.95 -6.60
CA ARG A 31 -9.95 -0.14 -6.78
C ARG A 31 -10.57 0.31 -5.46
N GLU A 32 -10.36 -0.42 -4.38
CA GLU A 32 -10.92 -0.08 -3.07
C GLU A 32 -10.10 0.98 -2.34
N VAL A 33 -8.76 0.85 -2.35
CA VAL A 33 -7.87 1.72 -1.57
C VAL A 33 -7.80 3.12 -2.19
N PRO A 34 -8.13 4.19 -1.45
CA PRO A 34 -8.10 5.56 -1.97
C PRO A 34 -6.67 6.10 -1.93
N ARG A 35 -5.90 5.87 -3.01
CA ARG A 35 -4.47 6.25 -3.09
C ARG A 35 -4.22 7.73 -2.79
N GLU A 36 -5.17 8.61 -3.09
CA GLU A 36 -5.15 10.04 -2.76
C GLU A 36 -5.03 10.32 -1.25
N ALA A 37 -5.47 9.41 -0.38
CA ALA A 37 -5.31 9.56 1.06
C ALA A 37 -3.88 9.28 1.53
N PHE A 38 -3.04 8.68 0.66
CA PHE A 38 -1.67 8.24 0.96
C PHE A 38 -0.60 9.13 0.32
N VAL A 39 -0.98 10.15 -0.45
CA VAL A 39 -0.04 11.12 -1.01
C VAL A 39 0.14 12.31 -0.06
N ALA A 40 1.20 13.11 -0.28
CA ALA A 40 1.36 14.36 0.44
C ALA A 40 0.31 15.40 -0.03
N PRO A 41 -0.10 16.36 0.83
CA PRO A 41 -1.05 17.40 0.46
C PRO A 41 -0.61 18.16 -0.79
N GLY A 42 -1.54 18.38 -1.73
CA GLY A 42 -1.28 19.03 -3.02
C GLY A 42 -0.91 18.08 -4.16
N PHE A 43 -0.75 16.78 -3.90
CA PHE A 43 -0.50 15.76 -4.92
C PHE A 43 -1.74 14.92 -5.28
N GLU A 44 -2.91 15.22 -4.73
CA GLU A 44 -4.12 14.42 -4.89
C GLU A 44 -4.56 14.31 -6.36
N GLU A 45 -4.34 15.36 -7.16
CA GLU A 45 -4.65 15.33 -8.60
C GLU A 45 -3.76 14.36 -9.39
N PHE A 46 -2.56 14.06 -8.88
CA PHE A 46 -1.60 13.14 -9.49
C PHE A 46 -1.64 11.74 -8.90
N ALA A 47 -2.47 11.50 -7.87
CA ALA A 47 -2.47 10.25 -7.11
C ALA A 47 -2.65 8.99 -7.97
N TYR A 48 -3.34 9.13 -9.10
CA TYR A 48 -3.69 8.02 -10.01
C TYR A 48 -2.88 8.00 -11.31
N GLU A 49 -1.92 8.90 -11.46
CA GLU A 49 -0.90 8.77 -12.49
C GLU A 49 0.06 7.63 -12.14
N ASP A 50 0.56 6.95 -13.16
CA ASP A 50 1.41 5.79 -12.98
C ASP A 50 2.89 6.17 -12.75
N GLY A 51 3.12 6.89 -11.65
CA GLY A 51 4.45 7.34 -11.24
C GLY A 51 4.59 7.42 -9.72
N PRO A 52 5.84 7.49 -9.23
CA PRO A 52 6.09 7.75 -7.83
C PRO A 52 5.77 9.20 -7.48
N LEU A 53 5.32 9.45 -6.25
CA LEU A 53 5.10 10.80 -5.72
C LEU A 53 5.91 11.00 -4.44
N PRO A 54 6.45 12.20 -4.19
CA PRO A 54 7.20 12.47 -2.98
C PRO A 54 6.30 12.40 -1.74
N ILE A 55 6.85 11.87 -0.65
CA ILE A 55 6.27 11.91 0.69
C ILE A 55 7.31 12.49 1.65
N ALA A 56 6.98 12.56 2.95
CA ALA A 56 7.90 13.08 3.97
C ALA A 56 9.21 12.27 4.06
N GLU A 57 10.20 12.81 4.77
CA GLU A 57 11.50 12.17 5.03
C GLU A 57 12.29 11.80 3.75
N GLY A 58 12.04 12.51 2.64
CA GLY A 58 12.71 12.27 1.36
C GLY A 58 12.35 10.93 0.71
N GLN A 59 11.27 10.28 1.14
CA GLN A 59 10.79 9.03 0.57
C GLN A 59 9.77 9.29 -0.56
N THR A 60 9.34 8.22 -1.22
CA THR A 60 8.29 8.27 -2.25
C THR A 60 7.24 7.19 -2.03
N ILE A 61 5.98 7.49 -2.32
CA ILE A 61 4.98 6.45 -2.55
C ILE A 61 5.25 5.84 -3.94
N SER A 62 5.38 4.51 -4.00
CA SER A 62 5.69 3.77 -5.22
C SER A 62 4.61 3.93 -6.29
N GLN A 63 4.99 3.83 -7.56
CA GLN A 63 4.10 3.74 -8.72
C GLN A 63 2.99 2.68 -8.52
N PRO A 64 1.72 2.97 -8.88
CA PRO A 64 0.62 1.99 -8.79
C PRO A 64 0.93 0.65 -9.46
N TYR A 65 1.51 0.64 -10.67
CA TYR A 65 1.90 -0.59 -11.36
C TYR A 65 2.89 -1.43 -10.56
N ILE A 66 3.90 -0.82 -9.94
CA ILE A 66 4.90 -1.56 -9.16
C ILE A 66 4.28 -2.15 -7.91
N VAL A 67 3.38 -1.42 -7.23
CA VAL A 67 2.66 -1.96 -6.07
C VAL A 67 1.84 -3.19 -6.47
N ALA A 68 1.05 -3.09 -7.55
CA ALA A 68 0.24 -4.21 -8.01
C ALA A 68 1.09 -5.42 -8.45
N LEU A 69 2.17 -5.18 -9.20
CA LEU A 69 3.08 -6.23 -9.65
C LEU A 69 3.75 -6.95 -8.48
N MET A 70 4.22 -6.20 -7.48
CA MET A 70 4.86 -6.80 -6.30
C MET A 70 3.89 -7.68 -5.51
N ILE A 71 2.64 -7.23 -5.35
CA ILE A 71 1.61 -8.00 -4.63
C ILE A 71 1.21 -9.24 -5.42
N GLU A 72 1.00 -9.13 -6.74
CA GLU A 72 0.69 -10.28 -7.60
C GLU A 72 1.81 -11.33 -7.57
N MET A 73 3.07 -10.90 -7.60
CA MET A 73 4.23 -11.80 -7.53
C MET A 73 4.48 -12.38 -6.14
N ALA A 74 3.92 -11.79 -5.09
CA ALA A 74 4.00 -12.34 -3.73
C ALA A 74 3.04 -13.52 -3.53
N GLU A 75 2.08 -13.72 -4.44
CA GLU A 75 1.12 -14.84 -4.43
C GLU A 75 0.35 -14.95 -3.09
N ILE A 76 0.09 -13.81 -2.45
CA ILE A 76 -0.60 -13.72 -1.16
C ILE A 76 -2.12 -13.90 -1.35
N GLY A 77 -2.78 -14.45 -0.35
CA GLY A 77 -4.21 -14.70 -0.37
C GLY A 77 -4.91 -14.55 0.97
N THR A 78 -6.20 -14.88 0.97
CA THR A 78 -7.03 -14.83 2.19
C THR A 78 -6.49 -15.80 3.25
N GLY A 79 -6.28 -15.29 4.47
CA GLY A 79 -5.75 -16.05 5.60
C GLY A 79 -4.27 -15.79 5.88
N ASP A 80 -3.54 -15.17 4.94
CA ASP A 80 -2.10 -14.99 5.08
C ASP A 80 -1.74 -13.90 6.10
N HIS A 81 -0.57 -14.08 6.72
CA HIS A 81 0.10 -13.09 7.54
C HIS A 81 1.37 -12.63 6.80
N VAL A 82 1.42 -11.36 6.40
CA VAL A 82 2.51 -10.84 5.55
C VAL A 82 3.35 -9.79 6.26
N LEU A 83 4.63 -9.69 5.88
CA LEU A 83 5.54 -8.65 6.35
C LEU A 83 5.93 -7.68 5.22
N GLU A 84 5.53 -6.41 5.36
CA GLU A 84 6.04 -5.31 4.56
C GLU A 84 7.27 -4.68 5.23
N VAL A 85 8.38 -4.58 4.49
CA VAL A 85 9.55 -3.79 4.90
C VAL A 85 9.55 -2.45 4.18
N GLY A 86 9.33 -1.39 4.93
CA GLY A 86 9.24 -0.01 4.46
C GLY A 86 7.81 0.47 4.31
N THR A 87 7.14 0.76 5.45
CA THR A 87 5.75 1.27 5.43
C THR A 87 5.60 2.50 4.55
N GLY A 88 6.52 3.47 4.62
CA GLY A 88 6.46 4.70 3.84
C GLY A 88 5.14 5.45 4.02
N SER A 89 4.35 5.57 2.94
CA SER A 89 3.00 6.14 3.03
C SER A 89 1.97 5.20 3.63
N GLY A 90 2.22 3.89 3.64
CA GLY A 90 1.29 2.85 4.03
C GLY A 90 0.36 2.38 2.91
N TYR A 91 0.53 2.86 1.68
CA TYR A 91 -0.37 2.50 0.57
C TYR A 91 -0.30 1.02 0.22
N ALA A 92 0.90 0.44 0.10
CA ALA A 92 1.04 -0.97 -0.24
C ALA A 92 0.51 -1.89 0.87
N ALA A 93 0.83 -1.61 2.15
CA ALA A 93 0.16 -2.23 3.29
C ALA A 93 -1.37 -2.14 3.24
N ALA A 94 -1.94 -0.97 2.92
CA ALA A 94 -3.38 -0.82 2.77
C ALA A 94 -3.96 -1.68 1.65
N VAL A 95 -3.27 -1.82 0.51
CA VAL A 95 -3.70 -2.69 -0.59
C VAL A 95 -3.64 -4.17 -0.17
N MET A 96 -2.53 -4.62 0.42
CA MET A 96 -2.40 -6.00 0.91
C MET A 96 -3.46 -6.33 1.97
N SER A 97 -3.79 -5.38 2.84
CA SER A 97 -4.80 -5.56 3.90
C SER A 97 -6.21 -5.87 3.42
N ARG A 98 -6.50 -5.68 2.13
CA ARG A 98 -7.77 -6.05 1.49
C ARG A 98 -7.79 -7.49 1.00
N ILE A 99 -6.64 -8.15 0.97
CA ILE A 99 -6.42 -9.49 0.42
C ILE A 99 -6.16 -10.49 1.54
N VAL A 100 -5.32 -10.11 2.51
CA VAL A 100 -4.79 -11.02 3.55
C VAL A 100 -5.46 -10.86 4.91
N GLU A 101 -5.23 -11.81 5.83
CA GLU A 101 -5.74 -11.73 7.20
C GLU A 101 -5.06 -10.62 7.98
N ARG A 102 -3.73 -10.51 7.92
CA ARG A 102 -2.96 -9.53 8.69
C ARG A 102 -1.75 -9.02 7.93
N VAL A 103 -1.55 -7.70 7.96
CA VAL A 103 -0.33 -7.05 7.46
C VAL A 103 0.49 -6.56 8.64
N TYR A 104 1.73 -7.02 8.74
CA TYR A 104 2.75 -6.42 9.58
C TYR A 104 3.61 -5.52 8.71
N THR A 105 3.89 -4.29 9.15
CA THR A 105 4.73 -3.37 8.38
C THR A 105 5.74 -2.67 9.27
N ILE A 106 7.00 -2.61 8.80
CA ILE A 106 8.11 -1.98 9.53
C ILE A 106 8.60 -0.73 8.80
N GLU A 107 8.78 0.36 9.54
CA GLU A 107 9.35 1.61 9.03
C GLU A 107 10.45 2.14 9.95
N ARG A 108 11.58 2.55 9.38
CA ARG A 108 12.72 3.09 10.14
C ARG A 108 12.52 4.56 10.54
N HIS A 109 11.79 5.33 9.73
CA HIS A 109 11.49 6.73 9.98
C HIS A 109 10.26 6.87 10.88
N ALA A 110 10.48 7.21 12.16
CA ALA A 110 9.40 7.30 13.16
C ALA A 110 8.24 8.20 12.74
N GLY A 111 8.52 9.33 12.05
CA GLY A 111 7.48 10.25 11.56
C GLY A 111 6.57 9.64 10.49
N LEU A 112 7.13 8.85 9.57
CA LEU A 112 6.35 8.11 8.57
C LEU A 112 5.52 7.02 9.23
N ALA A 113 6.12 6.22 10.11
CA ALA A 113 5.43 5.18 10.84
C ALA A 113 4.20 5.72 11.60
N GLU A 114 4.36 6.84 12.30
CA GLU A 114 3.27 7.48 13.04
C GLU A 114 2.18 8.04 12.12
N THR A 115 2.59 8.67 11.02
CA THR A 115 1.63 9.18 10.02
C THR A 115 0.83 8.04 9.38
N ALA A 116 1.48 6.92 9.07
CA ALA A 116 0.82 5.74 8.54
C ALA A 116 -0.16 5.13 9.56
N ARG A 117 0.23 4.98 10.84
CA ARG A 117 -0.68 4.50 11.91
C ARG A 117 -1.94 5.34 12.00
N ARG A 118 -1.79 6.66 12.08
CA ARG A 118 -2.94 7.57 12.15
C ARG A 118 -3.84 7.44 10.92
N ARG A 119 -3.25 7.42 9.72
CA ARG A 119 -3.99 7.23 8.47
C ARG A 119 -4.76 5.92 8.46
N PHE A 120 -4.15 4.82 8.90
CA PHE A 120 -4.82 3.52 8.98
C PHE A 120 -6.02 3.56 9.92
N GLN A 121 -5.88 4.18 11.09
CA GLN A 121 -7.00 4.37 12.02
C GLN A 121 -8.11 5.25 11.43
N GLU A 122 -7.77 6.38 10.81
CA GLU A 122 -8.73 7.31 10.20
C GLU A 122 -9.50 6.67 9.04
N LEU A 123 -8.86 5.81 8.26
CA LEU A 123 -9.46 5.11 7.12
C LEU A 123 -10.09 3.76 7.49
N GLY A 124 -9.97 3.32 8.75
CA GLY A 124 -10.60 2.08 9.24
C GLY A 124 -9.88 0.79 8.86
N TYR A 125 -8.56 0.82 8.68
CA TYR A 125 -7.75 -0.39 8.53
C TYR A 125 -7.41 -0.97 9.91
N ASP A 126 -8.03 -2.08 10.27
CA ASP A 126 -7.95 -2.75 11.57
C ASP A 126 -7.01 -3.97 11.61
N ASN A 127 -6.62 -4.46 10.43
CA ASN A 127 -5.72 -5.60 10.24
C ASN A 127 -4.29 -5.23 9.82
N ILE A 128 -3.86 -3.98 10.07
CA ILE A 128 -2.49 -3.52 9.79
C ILE A 128 -1.78 -3.16 11.11
N GLU A 129 -0.60 -3.74 11.32
CA GLU A 129 0.24 -3.45 12.48
C GLU A 129 1.55 -2.78 12.07
N VAL A 130 1.79 -1.57 12.58
CA VAL A 130 2.96 -0.76 12.21
C VAL A 130 3.99 -0.75 13.34
N ARG A 131 5.21 -1.21 13.05
CA ARG A 131 6.36 -1.12 13.94
C ARG A 131 7.37 -0.10 13.42
N THR A 132 7.86 0.73 14.34
CA THR A 132 9.04 1.55 14.04
C THR A 132 10.28 0.73 14.33
N GLY A 133 11.15 0.53 13.34
CA GLY A 133 12.29 -0.35 13.50
C GLY A 133 13.12 -0.56 12.24
N ASP A 134 14.19 -1.33 12.40
CA ASP A 134 15.07 -1.72 11.33
C ASP A 134 14.51 -2.94 10.60
N GLY A 135 13.91 -2.72 9.43
CA GLY A 135 13.26 -3.75 8.65
C GLY A 135 14.20 -4.86 8.14
N THR A 136 15.53 -4.62 8.09
CA THR A 136 16.47 -5.69 7.70
C THR A 136 16.57 -6.80 8.75
N LYS A 137 16.01 -6.59 9.94
CA LYS A 137 15.92 -7.58 11.02
C LYS A 137 14.59 -8.34 11.03
N GLY A 138 13.67 -7.99 10.13
CA GLY A 138 12.31 -8.51 10.11
C GLY A 138 11.55 -8.22 11.41
N TRP A 139 10.55 -9.06 11.69
CA TRP A 139 9.76 -8.99 12.91
C TRP A 139 9.69 -10.37 13.62
N PRO A 140 10.72 -10.77 14.37
CA PRO A 140 10.80 -12.11 14.95
C PRO A 140 9.64 -12.46 15.88
N ASP A 141 9.10 -11.46 16.61
CA ASP A 141 8.03 -11.66 17.58
C ASP A 141 6.67 -12.01 16.95
N ALA A 142 6.49 -11.71 15.66
CA ALA A 142 5.25 -11.94 14.91
C ALA A 142 5.41 -12.98 13.79
N ALA A 143 6.62 -13.50 13.59
CA ALA A 143 6.92 -14.54 12.61
C ALA A 143 6.32 -15.90 13.03
N PRO A 144 6.10 -16.84 12.08
CA PRO A 144 6.41 -16.77 10.65
C PRO A 144 5.43 -15.90 9.85
N PHE A 145 5.85 -15.51 8.64
CA PHE A 145 5.02 -14.85 7.64
C PHE A 145 4.94 -15.72 6.40
N ASP A 146 3.82 -15.64 5.69
CA ASP A 146 3.57 -16.36 4.44
C ASP A 146 4.27 -15.69 3.25
N ALA A 147 4.49 -14.36 3.34
CA ALA A 147 5.28 -13.55 2.40
C ALA A 147 6.03 -12.41 3.11
#